data_AF-A0A9D6PBR5-F1
#
_entry.id   AF-A0A9D6PBR5-F1
#
_cell.length_a   1.000
_cell.length_b   1.000
_cell.length_c   1.000
_cell.angle_alpha   90.00
_cell.angle_beta   90.00
_cell.angle_gamma   90.00
#
_symmetry.space_group_name_H-M   'P 1'
#
loop_
_entity.id
_entity.type
_entity.pdbx_description
1 polymer ?
#
loop_
_entity_poly.entity_id
_entity_poly.type
_entity_poly.pdbx_seq_one_letter_code
_entity_poly.pdbx_strand_id
1 'polypeptide(L)' 'MLNLIFWVFVLILGLSFFGISIQAIINSPAGQANFGYLLDLLSKIWQWLIAFVK' A
#
# COMPACT_ATOMS: atom_id res chain seq x y z
N MET A 1 14.30 -9.25 0.75
CA MET A 1 13.46 -8.60 -0.27
C MET A 1 12.44 -9.58 -0.86
N LEU A 2 12.84 -10.68 -1.50
CA LEU A 2 11.93 -11.69 -2.09
C LEU A 2 10.92 -12.31 -1.11
N ASN A 3 11.34 -12.69 0.10
CA ASN A 3 10.41 -13.23 1.11
C ASN A 3 9.30 -12.24 1.48
N LEU A 4 9.62 -10.94 1.56
CA LEU A 4 8.66 -9.92 1.96
C LEU A 4 7.59 -9.72 0.88
N ILE A 5 8.02 -9.71 -0.39
CA ILE A 5 7.12 -9.66 -1.56
C ILE A 5 6.22 -10.90 -1.60
N PHE A 6 6.78 -12.08 -1.34
CA PHE A 6 6.02 -13.33 -1.26
C PHE A 6 4.93 -13.26 -0.19
N TRP A 7 5.27 -12.81 1.02
CA TRP A 7 4.30 -12.66 2.11
C TRP A 7 3.21 -11.63 1.80
N VAL A 8 3.54 -10.52 1.15
CA VAL A 8 2.56 -9.53 0.68
C VAL A 8 1.61 -10.16 -0.33
N PHE A 9 2.12 -10.97 -1.26
CA PHE A 9 1.31 -11.66 -2.26
C PHE A 9 0.37 -12.69 -1.63
N VAL A 10 0.87 -13.50 -0.69
CA VAL A 10 0.06 -14.47 0.07
C VAL A 10 -1.04 -13.76 0.87
N LEU A 11 -0.75 -12.61 1.46
CA LEU A 11 -1.73 -11.84 2.23
C LEU A 11 -2.82 -11.26 1.32
N ILE A 12 -2.47 -10.74 0.14
CA ILE A 12 -3.44 -10.25 -0.85
C ILE A 12 -4.33 -11.40 -1.35
N LEU A 13 -3.75 -12.57 -1.66
CA LEU A 13 -4.50 -13.74 -2.10
C LEU A 13 -5.42 -14.29 -0.99
N GLY A 14 -4.94 -14.32 0.25
CA GLY A 14 -5.73 -14.72 1.41
C GLY A 14 -6.94 -13.79 1.61
N LEU A 15 -6.73 -12.47 1.61
CA LEU A 15 -7.83 -11.49 1.69
C LEU A 15 -8.84 -11.66 0.55
N SER A 16 -8.37 -11.93 -0.68
CA SER A 16 -9.24 -12.20 -1.81
C SER A 16 -10.05 -13.50 -1.66
N PHE A 17 -9.46 -14.56 -1.09
CA PHE A 17 -10.16 -15.82 -0.83
C PHE A 17 -11.29 -15.66 0.20
N PHE A 18 -11.07 -14.85 1.24
CA PHE A 18 -12.10 -14.52 2.23
C PHE A 18 -13.17 -13.54 1.70
N GLY A 19 -13.12 -13.14 0.43
CA GLY A 19 -14.05 -12.16 -0.15
C GLY A 19 -13.90 -10.75 0.45
N ILE A 20 -12.79 -10.50 1.17
CA ILE A 20 -12.52 -9.21 1.76
C ILE A 20 -12.10 -8.27 0.63
N SER A 21 -13.00 -7.37 0.26
CA SER A 21 -12.70 -6.34 -0.71
C SER A 21 -11.58 -5.45 -0.15
N ILE A 22 -10.43 -5.46 -0.81
CA ILE A 22 -9.33 -4.52 -0.55
C ILE A 22 -9.85 -3.07 -0.60
N GLN A 23 -10.81 -2.79 -1.49
CA GLN A 23 -11.46 -1.48 -1.55
C GLN A 23 -12.26 -1.17 -0.27
N ALA A 24 -12.94 -2.16 0.32
CA ALA A 24 -13.64 -1.96 1.60
C ALA A 24 -12.66 -1.69 2.74
N ILE A 25 -11.48 -2.34 2.73
CA ILE A 25 -10.41 -2.03 3.68
C ILE A 25 -9.91 -0.60 3.48
N ILE A 26 -9.62 -0.19 2.25
CA ILE A 26 -9.14 1.16 1.91
C ILE A 26 -10.17 2.22 2.27
N ASN A 27 -11.45 1.96 2.01
CA ASN A 27 -12.54 2.88 2.30
C ASN A 27 -12.92 2.94 3.79
N SER A 28 -12.42 2.00 4.62
CA SER A 28 -12.64 2.03 6.06
C SER A 28 -11.95 3.24 6.71
N PRO A 29 -12.41 3.73 7.87
CA PRO A 29 -11.78 4.86 8.56
C PRO A 29 -10.29 4.63 8.85
N ALA A 30 -9.93 3.39 9.22
CA ALA A 30 -8.55 2.98 9.41
C ALA A 30 -7.78 2.90 8.09
N GLY A 31 -8.42 2.43 7.02
CA GLY A 31 -7.87 2.39 5.67
C GLY A 31 -7.51 3.78 5.17
N GLN A 32 -8.47 4.71 5.19
CA GLN A 32 -8.26 6.07 4.70
C GLN A 32 -7.16 6.80 5.47
N ALA A 33 -7.10 6.63 6.80
CA ALA A 33 -6.04 7.23 7.62
C ALA A 33 -4.63 6.70 7.23
N ASN A 34 -4.50 5.38 7.01
CA ASN A 34 -3.22 4.76 6.66
C ASN A 34 -2.86 4.95 5.18
N PHE A 35 -3.85 4.95 4.28
CA PHE A 35 -3.66 5.17 2.85
C PHE A 35 -3.27 6.62 2.56
N GLY A 36 -3.86 7.57 3.28
CA GLY A 36 -3.44 8.97 3.24
C GLY A 36 -1.97 9.15 3.65
N TYR A 37 -1.55 8.48 4.73
CA TYR A 37 -0.14 8.47 5.14
C TYR A 37 0.78 7.82 4.11
N LEU A 38 0.38 6.68 3.54
CA LEU A 38 1.13 5.99 2.47
C LEU A 38 1.26 6.85 1.21
N LEU A 39 0.21 7.57 0.82
CA LEU A 39 0.24 8.49 -0.32
C LEU A 39 1.13 9.71 -0.05
N ASP A 40 1.09 10.28 1.16
CA ASP A 40 2.01 11.35 1.56
C ASP A 40 3.46 10.87 1.49
N LEU A 41 3.75 9.68 2.03
CA LEU A 41 5.08 9.06 1.96
C LEU A 41 5.52 8.83 0.51
N LEU A 42 4.62 8.31 -0.34
CA LEU A 42 4.88 8.07 -1.76
C LEU A 42 5.16 9.39 -2.49
N SER A 43 4.41 10.45 -2.19
CA SER A 43 4.62 11.78 -2.77
C SER A 43 5.97 12.38 -2.38
N LYS A 44 6.40 12.19 -1.12
CA LYS A 44 7.72 12.64 -0.64
C LYS A 44 8.85 11.85 -1.27
N ILE A 45 8.70 10.54 -1.41
CA ILE A 45 9.67 9.68 -2.11
C ILE A 45 9.75 10.08 -3.59
N TRP A 46 8.62 10.38 -4.22
CA TRP A 46 8.56 10.84 -5.60
C TRP A 46 9.22 12.20 -5.80
N GLN A 47 8.97 13.16 -4.91
CA GLN A 47 9.66 14.45 -4.90
C GLN A 47 11.17 14.29 -4.68
N TRP A 48 11.58 13.39 -3.79
CA TRP A 48 12.98 13.07 -3.55
C TRP A 48 13.64 12.45 -4.79
N LEU A 49 12.96 11.53 -5.47
CA LEU A 49 13.43 10.95 -6.74
C LEU A 49 13.55 12.01 -7.84
N ILE A 50 12.56 12.89 -8.01
CA ILE A 50 12.62 13.99 -8.97
C ILE A 50 13.79 14.93 -8.66
N ALA A 51 14.01 15.23 -7.38
CA ALA A 51 15.13 16.06 -6.94
C ALA A 51 16.50 15.41 -7.18
N PHE A 52 16.57 14.07 -7.21
CA PHE A 52 17.79 13.33 -7.50
C PHE A 52 18.08 13.20 -9.01
N VAL A 53 17.04 13.27 -9.85
CA VAL A 53 17.14 13.24 -11.32
C VAL A 53 17.50 14.61 -11.91
N LYS A 54 17.31 15.69 -11.15
CA LYS A 54 17.62 17.06 -11.55
C LYS A 54 19.05 17.45 -11.14
#